data_AF-A0A5Q0Q810-F1
#
_entry.id   AF-A0A5Q0Q810-F1
#
_cell.length_a   1.000
_cell.length_b   1.000
_cell.length_c   1.000
_cell.angle_alpha   90.00
_cell.angle_beta   90.00
_cell.angle_gamma   90.00
#
_symmetry.space_group_name_H-M   'P 1'
#
loop_
_entity.id
_entity.type
_entity.pdbx_description
1 polymer ?
#
loop_
_entity_poly.entity_id
_entity_poly.type
_entity_poly.pdbx_seq_one_letter_code
_entity_poly.pdbx_strand_id
1 'polypeptide(L)'
;MERLTIKEALEQGYTHFAYGHPSNGFQSLHELSELTDDDIKDSELYLAGKHTFRPCGLTNEELKELIAEHIWVNHEDNTGDDTDTIYDAIKEIDFQDVSERIEKVLDQYNSFRYVTEIRLALPIEGKEVEG
;
A
#
# COMPACT_ATOMS: atom_id res chain seq x y z
N MET A 1 3.90 1.31 -23.62
CA MET A 1 2.98 0.86 -22.57
C MET A 1 2.97 -0.66 -22.58
N GLU A 2 3.45 -1.26 -21.49
CA GLU A 2 3.54 -2.72 -21.34
C GLU A 2 2.15 -3.33 -21.13
N ARG A 3 1.95 -4.56 -21.64
CA ARG A 3 0.70 -5.30 -21.50
C ARG A 3 1.01 -6.73 -21.07
N LEU A 4 0.29 -7.23 -20.07
CA LEU A 4 0.43 -8.59 -19.56
C LEU A 4 -0.92 -9.30 -19.62
N THR A 5 -0.92 -10.56 -20.04
CA THR A 5 -2.06 -11.44 -19.82
C THR A 5 -2.28 -11.65 -18.32
N ILE A 6 -3.48 -12.11 -17.94
CA ILE A 6 -3.80 -12.44 -16.54
C ILE A 6 -2.78 -13.45 -15.98
N LYS A 7 -2.43 -14.46 -16.78
CA LYS A 7 -1.46 -15.49 -16.40
C LYS A 7 -0.07 -14.90 -16.12
N GLU A 8 0.45 -14.09 -17.04
CA GLU A 8 1.76 -13.44 -16.87
C GLU A 8 1.75 -12.47 -15.67
N ALA A 9 0.67 -11.73 -15.47
CA ALA A 9 0.53 -10.83 -14.33
C ALA A 9 0.62 -11.59 -13.00
N LEU A 10 -0.13 -12.69 -12.87
CA LEU A 10 -0.12 -13.55 -11.69
C LEU A 10 1.25 -14.20 -11.47
N GLU A 11 1.89 -14.73 -12.52
CA GLU A 11 3.23 -15.31 -12.46
C GLU A 11 4.29 -14.29 -12.01
N GLN A 12 4.11 -13.02 -12.37
CA GLN A 12 4.96 -11.93 -11.93
C GLN A 12 4.62 -11.37 -10.53
N GLY A 13 3.58 -11.88 -9.86
CA GLY A 13 3.17 -11.47 -8.51
C GLY A 13 2.25 -10.26 -8.45
N TYR A 14 1.65 -9.87 -9.57
CA TYR A 14 0.53 -8.92 -9.56
C TYR A 14 -0.74 -9.66 -9.15
N THR A 15 -1.51 -9.08 -8.22
CA THR A 15 -2.72 -9.73 -7.68
C THR A 15 -3.97 -8.86 -7.80
N HIS A 16 -3.82 -7.57 -8.11
CA HIS A 16 -4.91 -6.61 -8.12
C HIS A 16 -4.86 -5.73 -9.38
N PHE A 17 -6.01 -5.17 -9.76
CA PHE A 17 -6.17 -4.21 -10.85
C PHE A 17 -7.12 -3.07 -10.47
N ALA A 18 -7.14 -2.01 -11.27
CA ALA A 18 -8.07 -0.89 -11.18
C ALA A 18 -8.71 -0.62 -12.54
N TYR A 19 -9.91 -0.03 -12.52
CA TYR A 19 -10.63 0.41 -13.72
C TYR A 19 -10.18 1.82 -14.14
N GLY A 20 -9.67 1.94 -15.36
CA GLY A 20 -9.28 3.22 -15.96
C GLY A 20 -7.84 3.63 -15.65
N HIS A 21 -7.42 4.75 -16.23
CA HIS A 21 -6.02 5.18 -16.25
C HIS A 21 -5.51 5.59 -14.85
N PRO A 22 -4.24 5.32 -14.50
CA PRO A 22 -3.63 5.70 -13.21
C PRO A 22 -3.72 7.19 -12.85
N SER A 23 -3.91 8.06 -13.85
CA SER A 23 -4.07 9.50 -13.65
C SER A 23 -5.41 9.90 -13.04
N ASN A 24 -6.35 8.97 -12.89
CA ASN A 24 -7.69 9.24 -12.38
C ASN A 24 -7.75 9.38 -10.84
N GLY A 25 -6.59 9.38 -10.16
CA GLY A 25 -6.49 9.56 -8.72
C GLY A 25 -6.68 8.27 -7.94
N PHE A 26 -7.23 8.36 -6.73
CA PHE A 26 -7.50 7.19 -5.89
C PHE A 26 -8.68 6.38 -6.47
N GLN A 27 -8.45 5.08 -6.67
CA GLN A 27 -9.42 4.15 -7.22
C GLN A 27 -9.53 2.90 -6.35
N SER A 28 -10.71 2.29 -6.33
CA SER A 28 -10.90 0.96 -5.75
C SER A 28 -10.07 -0.06 -6.52
N LEU A 29 -9.43 -0.96 -5.77
CA LEU A 29 -8.68 -2.08 -6.33
C LEU A 29 -9.54 -3.33 -6.25
N HIS A 30 -9.43 -4.16 -7.28
CA HIS A 30 -10.14 -5.43 -7.40
C HIS A 30 -9.11 -6.55 -7.56
N GLU A 31 -9.38 -7.71 -6.99
CA GLU A 31 -8.50 -8.85 -7.15
C GLU A 31 -8.59 -9.42 -8.57
N LEU A 32 -7.45 -9.83 -9.13
CA LEU A 32 -7.41 -10.51 -10.44
C LEU A 32 -8.22 -11.82 -10.43
N SER A 33 -8.37 -12.46 -9.27
CA SER A 33 -9.18 -13.67 -9.07
C SER A 33 -10.68 -13.43 -9.23
N GLU A 34 -11.13 -12.18 -9.10
CA GLU A 34 -12.55 -11.80 -9.18
C GLU A 34 -12.94 -11.24 -10.55
N LEU A 35 -12.00 -11.20 -11.50
CA LEU A 35 -12.22 -10.68 -12.83
C LEU A 35 -13.34 -11.46 -13.55
N THR A 36 -14.36 -10.75 -14.02
CA THR A 36 -15.48 -11.33 -14.76
C THR A 36 -15.40 -10.99 -16.25
N ASP A 37 -16.10 -11.75 -17.10
CA ASP A 37 -16.17 -11.47 -18.53
C ASP A 37 -16.74 -10.08 -18.85
N ASP A 38 -17.60 -9.53 -17.98
CA ASP A 38 -18.18 -8.19 -18.14
C ASP A 38 -17.12 -7.10 -17.93
N ASP A 39 -16.18 -7.30 -17.01
CA ASP A 39 -15.06 -6.37 -16.76
C ASP A 39 -14.12 -6.25 -17.95
N ILE A 40 -13.99 -7.34 -18.72
CA ILE A 40 -13.11 -7.46 -19.87
C ILE A 40 -13.65 -6.68 -21.08
N LYS A 41 -14.98 -6.54 -21.20
CA LYS A 41 -15.61 -6.00 -22.41
C LYS A 41 -15.58 -4.49 -22.52
N ASP A 42 -15.75 -3.78 -21.40
CA ASP A 42 -16.07 -2.35 -21.43
C ASP A 42 -15.03 -1.44 -20.77
N SER A 43 -13.91 -1.98 -20.26
CA SER A 43 -12.97 -1.20 -19.44
C SER A 43 -11.50 -1.37 -19.79
N GLU A 44 -10.76 -0.27 -19.66
CA GLU A 44 -9.30 -0.34 -19.60
C GLU A 44 -8.87 -0.77 -18.19
N LEU A 45 -8.23 -1.93 -18.06
CA LEU A 45 -7.79 -2.44 -16.76
C LEU A 45 -6.27 -2.28 -16.59
N TYR A 46 -5.87 -1.69 -15.47
CA TYR A 46 -4.46 -1.43 -15.13
C TYR A 46 -4.07 -2.19 -13.86
N LEU A 47 -2.89 -2.81 -13.86
CA LEU A 47 -2.40 -3.59 -12.73
C LEU A 47 -2.01 -2.67 -11.57
N ALA A 48 -2.33 -3.08 -10.35
CA ALA A 48 -1.85 -2.41 -9.14
C ALA A 48 -0.50 -3.01 -8.70
N GLY A 49 0.35 -2.18 -8.07
CA GLY A 49 1.68 -2.56 -7.62
C GLY A 49 1.67 -3.83 -6.76
N LYS A 50 2.75 -4.62 -6.87
CA LYS A 50 2.90 -5.93 -6.19
C LYS A 50 2.92 -5.82 -4.67
N HIS A 51 3.32 -4.66 -4.16
CA HIS A 51 3.41 -4.37 -2.74
C HIS A 51 2.43 -3.27 -2.35
N THR A 52 1.89 -3.38 -1.15
CA THR A 52 1.17 -2.29 -0.51
C THR A 52 2.16 -1.19 -0.12
N PHE A 53 1.72 0.07 -0.15
CA PHE A 53 2.49 1.12 0.53
C PHE A 53 2.18 1.10 2.02
N ARG A 54 3.12 1.59 2.84
CA ARG A 54 3.03 1.69 4.32
C ARG A 54 1.66 2.17 4.78
N PRO A 55 0.77 1.27 5.26
CA PRO A 55 -0.56 1.67 5.69
C PRO A 55 -0.56 2.62 6.89
N CYS A 56 0.52 2.60 7.69
CA CYS A 56 0.76 3.58 8.76
C CYS A 56 0.89 5.02 8.26
N GLY A 57 1.29 5.22 6.99
CA GLY A 57 1.56 6.54 6.44
C GLY A 57 2.76 7.26 7.06
N LEU A 58 3.47 6.64 8.00
CA LEU A 58 4.65 7.17 8.67
C LEU A 58 5.85 6.24 8.45
N THR A 59 7.02 6.82 8.33
CA THR A 59 8.29 6.12 8.43
C THR A 59 8.53 5.68 9.88
N ASN A 60 9.51 4.79 10.09
CA ASN A 60 9.90 4.38 11.44
C ASN A 60 10.31 5.59 12.29
N GLU A 61 11.10 6.50 11.70
CA GLU A 61 11.55 7.72 12.36
C GLU A 61 10.39 8.67 12.69
N GLU A 62 9.43 8.86 11.78
CA GLU A 62 8.27 9.72 12.03
C GLU A 62 7.33 9.13 13.10
N LEU A 63 7.16 7.80 13.12
CA LEU A 63 6.39 7.14 14.18
C LEU A 63 7.08 7.28 15.55
N LYS A 64 8.41 7.11 15.56
CA LYS A 64 9.23 7.26 16.75
C LYS A 64 9.21 8.69 17.28
N GLU A 65 9.28 9.66 16.37
CA GLU A 65 9.14 11.08 16.66
C GLU A 65 7.80 11.38 17.36
N LEU A 66 6.71 10.95 16.75
CA LEU A 66 5.35 11.14 17.27
C LEU A 66 5.19 10.57 18.68
N ILE A 67 5.75 9.39 18.93
CA ILE A 67 5.66 8.72 20.24
C ILE A 67 6.54 9.41 21.28
N ALA A 68 7.76 9.82 20.90
CA ALA A 68 8.66 10.56 21.79
C ALA A 68 8.04 11.89 22.23
N GLU A 69 7.52 12.67 21.27
CA GLU A 69 6.84 13.94 21.54
C GLU A 69 5.64 13.74 22.48
N HIS A 70 4.79 12.75 22.19
CA HIS A 70 3.61 12.50 23.02
C HIS A 70 3.95 12.10 24.47
N ILE A 71 4.98 11.27 24.66
CA ILE A 71 5.39 10.86 26.01
C ILE A 71 6.07 12.01 26.75
N TRP A 72 6.90 12.79 26.06
CA TRP A 72 7.59 13.93 26.65
C TRP A 72 6.62 15.02 27.12
N VAL A 73 5.66 15.43 26.28
CA VAL A 73 4.62 16.41 26.66
C VAL A 73 3.82 15.92 27.87
N ASN A 74 3.42 14.64 27.89
CA ASN A 74 2.73 14.08 29.05
C ASN A 74 3.63 14.05 30.30
N HIS A 75 4.94 13.86 30.16
CA HIS A 75 5.87 13.88 31.28
C HIS A 75 5.99 15.29 31.85
N GLU A 76 6.17 16.30 31.00
CA GLU A 76 6.20 17.72 31.37
C GLU A 76 4.92 18.10 32.11
N ASP A 77 3.75 17.78 31.57
CA ASP A 77 2.45 18.09 32.19
C ASP A 77 2.28 17.47 33.59
N ASN A 78 2.83 16.27 33.81
CA ASN A 78 2.67 15.53 35.07
C ASN A 78 3.72 15.88 36.13
N THR A 79 4.91 16.33 35.72
CA THR A 79 6.06 16.51 36.62
C THR A 79 6.55 17.94 36.70
N GLY A 80 6.23 18.77 35.72
CA GLY A 80 6.79 20.10 35.51
C GLY A 80 8.25 20.09 35.05
N ASP A 81 8.79 18.92 34.65
CA ASP A 81 10.12 18.78 34.07
C ASP A 81 10.02 18.95 32.55
N ASP A 82 10.51 20.08 32.05
CA ASP A 82 10.53 20.46 30.64
C ASP A 82 11.84 20.09 29.93
N THR A 83 12.69 19.28 30.56
CA THR A 83 13.94 18.86 29.94
C THR A 83 13.72 17.85 28.82
N ASP A 84 14.54 17.94 27.77
CA ASP A 84 14.49 17.02 26.62
C ASP A 84 15.00 15.60 26.96
N THR A 85 15.45 15.36 28.20
CA THR A 85 16.07 14.10 28.63
C THR A 85 15.20 12.88 28.33
N ILE A 86 13.89 12.98 28.55
CA ILE A 86 12.94 11.90 28.28
C ILE A 86 12.72 11.72 26.78
N TYR A 87 12.58 12.81 26.05
CA TYR A 87 12.44 12.79 24.59
C TYR A 87 13.65 12.09 23.94
N ASP A 88 14.87 12.52 24.29
CA ASP A 88 16.12 11.95 23.80
C ASP A 88 16.24 10.46 24.17
N ALA A 89 15.92 10.08 25.41
CA ALA A 89 15.98 8.69 25.85
C ALA A 89 15.03 7.79 25.03
N ILE A 90 13.85 8.27 24.64
CA ILE A 90 12.92 7.53 23.78
C ILE A 90 13.46 7.48 22.34
N LYS A 91 14.09 8.56 21.87
CA LYS A 91 14.73 8.62 20.55
C LYS A 91 15.96 7.70 20.42
N GLU A 92 16.48 7.13 21.50
CA GLU A 92 17.51 6.08 21.44
C GLU A 92 16.93 4.66 21.31
N ILE A 93 15.63 4.46 21.50
CA ILE A 93 15.00 3.14 21.41
C ILE A 93 14.90 2.69 19.94
N ASP A 94 15.27 1.44 19.66
CA ASP A 94 15.00 0.83 18.36
C ASP A 94 13.50 0.53 18.21
N PHE A 95 12.85 1.25 17.30
CA PHE A 95 11.41 1.15 17.04
C PHE A 95 11.06 0.20 15.90
N GLN A 96 12.05 -0.46 15.28
CA GLN A 96 11.84 -1.25 14.07
C GLN A 96 10.76 -2.32 14.26
N ASP A 97 10.88 -3.17 15.28
CA ASP A 97 9.89 -4.23 15.57
C ASP A 97 8.48 -3.67 15.80
N VAL A 98 8.36 -2.57 16.55
CA VAL A 98 7.07 -1.92 16.84
C VAL A 98 6.44 -1.42 15.54
N SER A 99 7.22 -0.75 14.69
CA SER A 99 6.73 -0.24 13.41
C SER A 99 6.29 -1.37 12.48
N GLU A 100 7.07 -2.45 12.36
CA GLU A 100 6.73 -3.60 11.52
C GLU A 100 5.44 -4.30 11.98
N ARG A 101 5.23 -4.38 13.29
CA ARG A 101 4.01 -4.96 13.86
C ARG A 101 2.78 -4.09 13.58
N ILE A 102 2.90 -2.77 13.69
CA ILE A 102 1.81 -1.85 13.35
C ILE A 102 1.48 -1.96 11.86
N GLU A 103 2.49 -1.92 10.99
CA GLU A 103 2.30 -2.04 9.54
C GLU A 103 1.60 -3.35 9.18
N LYS A 104 2.04 -4.47 9.77
CA LYS A 104 1.44 -5.79 9.55
C LYS A 104 -0.02 -5.86 9.98
N VAL A 105 -0.41 -5.16 11.06
CA VAL A 105 -1.81 -5.10 11.50
C VAL A 105 -2.61 -4.24 10.54
N LEU A 106 -2.12 -3.05 10.19
CA LEU A 106 -2.84 -2.12 9.32
C LEU A 106 -3.02 -2.67 7.89
N ASP A 107 -2.05 -3.43 7.39
CA ASP A 107 -2.12 -4.11 6.08
C ASP A 107 -3.30 -5.11 6.00
N GLN A 108 -3.79 -5.62 7.13
CA GLN A 108 -4.98 -6.49 7.17
C GLN A 108 -6.30 -5.73 6.97
N TYR A 109 -6.32 -4.42 7.25
CA TYR A 109 -7.53 -3.60 7.20
C TYR A 109 -7.58 -2.72 5.96
N ASN A 110 -6.44 -2.17 5.55
CA ASN A 110 -6.33 -1.28 4.41
C ASN A 110 -5.05 -1.60 3.62
N SER A 111 -5.22 -2.24 2.47
CA SER A 111 -4.15 -2.48 1.52
C SER A 111 -4.22 -1.47 0.39
N PHE A 112 -3.40 -0.43 0.44
CA PHE A 112 -3.30 0.51 -0.66
C PHE A 112 -2.13 0.15 -1.58
N ARG A 113 -2.37 0.16 -2.88
CA ARG A 113 -1.33 -0.10 -3.90
C ARG A 113 -1.39 1.03 -4.93
N TYR A 114 -0.24 1.43 -5.46
CA TYR A 114 -0.21 2.33 -6.60
C TYR A 114 -0.69 1.60 -7.86
N VAL A 115 -1.59 2.20 -8.62
CA VAL A 115 -1.94 1.70 -9.95
C VAL A 115 -0.76 1.96 -10.88
N THR A 116 -0.30 0.93 -11.57
CA THR A 116 0.84 1.00 -12.49
C THR A 116 0.38 1.38 -13.89
N GLU A 117 1.31 1.80 -14.75
CA GLU A 117 1.01 2.01 -16.19
C GLU A 117 0.91 0.70 -17.00
N ILE A 118 1.01 -0.46 -16.34
CA ILE A 118 0.92 -1.77 -17.00
C ILE A 118 -0.55 -2.16 -17.14
N ARG A 119 -0.95 -2.49 -18.37
CA ARG A 119 -2.34 -2.87 -18.68
C ARG A 119 -2.51 -4.37 -18.77
N LEU A 120 -3.71 -4.84 -18.40
CA LEU A 120 -4.10 -6.21 -18.73
C LEU A 120 -4.33 -6.34 -20.25
N ALA A 121 -3.74 -7.38 -20.84
CA ALA A 121 -4.02 -7.83 -22.19
C ALA A 121 -5.32 -8.63 -22.17
N LEU A 122 -6.43 -7.93 -22.37
CA LEU A 122 -7.76 -8.52 -22.38
C LEU A 122 -8.01 -9.23 -23.72
N PRO A 123 -8.58 -10.46 -23.73
CA PRO A 123 -8.99 -11.11 -24.96
C PRO A 123 -10.06 -10.27 -25.64
N ILE A 124 -9.78 -9.80 -26.85
CA ILE A 124 -10.76 -9.10 -27.69
C ILE A 124 -11.66 -10.18 -28.29
N GLU A 125 -12.98 -10.02 -28.20
CA GLU A 125 -13.95 -10.94 -28.82
C GLU A 125 -13.52 -11.28 -30.26
N GLY A 126 -13.25 -12.57 -30.50
CA GLY A 126 -12.88 -13.10 -31.82
C GLY A 126 -11.41 -13.44 -32.06
N LYS A 127 -10.52 -13.35 -31.05
CA LYS A 127 -9.20 -13.98 -31.13
C LYS A 127 -8.91 -14.79 -29.87
N GLU A 128 -8.88 -16.11 -30.02
CA GLU A 128 -8.31 -17.02 -29.03
C GLU A 128 -6.88 -16.57 -28.74
N VAL A 129 -6.57 -16.37 -27.46
CA VAL A 129 -5.19 -16.13 -27.02
C VAL A 129 -4.53 -17.51 -26.98
N GLU A 130 -3.90 -17.90 -28.09
CA GLU A 130 -3.07 -19.10 -28.13
C GLU A 130 -1.95 -18.97 -27.09
N GLY A 131 -1.78 -20.03 -26.29
CA GLY A 131 -0.80 -20.11 -25.20
C GLY A 131 0.60 -20.52 -25.62
#